data_AF-W2VMQ9-F1
#
_entry.id   AF-W2VMQ9-F1
#
_cell.length_a   1.000
_cell.length_b   1.000
_cell.length_c   1.000
_cell.angle_alpha   90.00
_cell.angle_beta   90.00
_cell.angle_gamma   90.00
#
_symmetry.space_group_name_H-M   'P 1'
#
loop_
_entity.id
_entity.type
_entity.pdbx_description
1 polymer ?
#
loop_
_entity_poly.entity_id
_entity_poly.type
_entity_poly.pdbx_seq_one_letter_code
_entity_poly.pdbx_strand_id
1 'polypeptide(L)'
;MPDYKYNEQVDIENIKKLRTMLSELPAFFKDFFRGIEPRTQSRTQIAYAYDIKIFLQFLLEENPSIKKSYKSVTEIPISVLESLTVTDIEEYMEYLKYRDTDGKKISNKENAIKRKISTLKSVFKYFYRTEKLRENIMERVQLPKLHSKEIIRLDIDEVAMMIDEAERGEGLSDRQRAYHGKTKIRDVALLSLLLGTGIRVSECVGLDISDVDFKNNGILIHRKGGKEVTIYFSDEVKEALQNYYDERVLILEESGHEGAFFLSMQNKRLSVRSVENLVKKYAKIISPLKKITPHKLRSTYGTNLYKETGDIYLVADVLGHSDVNTTKKHYAAIEDDRRRSARNVVKLREK
;
A
#
# COMPACT_ATOMS: atom_id res chain seq x y z
N MET A 1 -10.69 -25.64 -12.90
CA MET A 1 -10.32 -24.21 -12.86
C MET A 1 -11.00 -23.61 -11.65
N PRO A 2 -10.34 -22.78 -10.84
CA PRO A 2 -11.05 -22.07 -9.78
C PRO A 2 -12.15 -21.19 -10.41
N ASP A 3 -13.35 -21.22 -9.84
CA ASP A 3 -14.52 -20.47 -10.36
C ASP A 3 -14.36 -18.93 -10.27
N TYR A 4 -13.29 -18.44 -9.64
CA TYR A 4 -13.04 -17.03 -9.35
C TYR A 4 -11.58 -16.63 -9.59
N LYS A 5 -11.35 -15.42 -10.10
CA LYS A 5 -10.00 -14.83 -10.23
C LYS A 5 -9.38 -14.61 -8.85
N TYR A 6 -8.04 -14.57 -8.78
CA TYR A 6 -7.31 -14.38 -7.51
C TYR A 6 -7.80 -13.17 -6.69
N ASN A 7 -8.04 -12.03 -7.35
CA ASN A 7 -8.49 -10.82 -6.67
C ASN A 7 -9.88 -10.97 -6.02
N GLU A 8 -10.76 -11.76 -6.63
CA GLU A 8 -12.10 -12.05 -6.13
C GLU A 8 -12.02 -13.00 -4.92
N GLN A 9 -11.17 -14.02 -4.99
CA GLN A 9 -10.90 -14.92 -3.86
C GLN A 9 -10.42 -14.14 -2.63
N VAL A 10 -9.46 -13.22 -2.82
CA VAL A 10 -8.96 -12.34 -1.75
C VAL A 10 -10.08 -11.47 -1.17
N ASP A 11 -11.00 -10.98 -2.01
CA ASP A 11 -12.12 -10.17 -1.53
C ASP A 11 -13.11 -10.99 -0.71
N ILE A 12 -13.44 -12.21 -1.15
CA ILE A 12 -14.28 -13.16 -0.41
C ILE A 12 -13.68 -13.47 0.97
N GLU A 13 -12.38 -13.75 1.05
CA GLU A 13 -11.69 -13.97 2.32
C GLU A 13 -11.76 -12.76 3.25
N ASN A 14 -11.56 -11.56 2.69
CA ASN A 14 -11.67 -10.33 3.46
C ASN A 14 -13.09 -10.12 4.00
N ILE A 15 -14.13 -10.40 3.19
CA ILE A 15 -15.53 -10.31 3.61
C ILE A 15 -15.81 -11.29 4.76
N LYS A 16 -15.35 -12.54 4.66
CA LYS A 16 -15.49 -13.54 5.74
C LYS A 16 -14.82 -13.03 7.03
N LYS A 17 -13.59 -12.54 6.94
CA LYS A 17 -12.85 -11.97 8.08
C LYS A 17 -13.57 -10.77 8.69
N LEU A 18 -14.09 -9.87 7.85
CA LEU A 18 -14.84 -8.71 8.31
C LEU A 18 -16.07 -9.14 9.12
N ARG A 19 -16.83 -10.14 8.66
CA ARG A 19 -18.00 -10.66 9.39
C ARG A 19 -17.66 -11.10 10.81
N THR A 20 -16.55 -11.83 11.00
CA THR A 20 -16.06 -12.23 12.32
C THR A 20 -15.68 -11.02 13.19
N MET A 21 -15.05 -10.00 12.61
CA MET A 21 -14.72 -8.78 13.35
C MET A 21 -15.96 -7.99 13.75
N LEU A 22 -16.99 -7.94 12.90
CA LEU A 22 -18.24 -7.23 13.19
C LEU A 22 -19.09 -7.90 14.29
N SER A 23 -18.92 -9.19 14.56
CA SER A 23 -19.56 -9.83 15.73
C SER A 23 -18.96 -9.40 17.06
N GLU A 24 -17.76 -8.81 17.07
CA GLU A 24 -17.08 -8.32 18.27
C GLU A 24 -17.35 -6.83 18.55
N LEU A 25 -18.16 -6.16 17.70
CA LEU A 25 -18.51 -4.75 17.81
C LEU A 25 -19.97 -4.57 18.20
N PRO A 26 -20.37 -3.42 18.79
CA PRO A 26 -21.77 -3.07 18.96
C PRO A 26 -22.57 -3.20 17.66
N ALA A 27 -23.79 -3.73 17.77
CA ALA A 27 -24.61 -4.09 16.61
C ALA A 27 -24.86 -2.91 15.64
N PHE A 28 -24.94 -1.68 16.15
CA PHE A 28 -25.18 -0.48 15.35
C PHE A 28 -24.04 -0.18 14.34
N PHE A 29 -22.82 -0.67 14.57
CA PHE A 29 -21.73 -0.52 13.60
C PHE A 29 -22.00 -1.31 12.31
N LYS A 30 -22.82 -2.37 12.33
CA LYS A 30 -23.19 -3.10 11.11
C LYS A 30 -23.85 -2.17 10.08
N ASP A 31 -24.61 -1.17 10.54
CA ASP A 31 -25.22 -0.18 9.65
C ASP A 31 -24.17 0.73 9.01
N PHE A 32 -23.16 1.16 9.78
CA PHE A 32 -22.03 1.91 9.24
C PHE A 32 -21.31 1.14 8.13
N PHE A 33 -20.98 -0.13 8.38
CA PHE A 33 -20.31 -0.97 7.38
C PHE A 33 -21.14 -1.19 6.13
N ARG A 34 -22.45 -1.46 6.26
CA ARG A 34 -23.39 -1.52 5.11
C ARG A 34 -23.39 -0.21 4.32
N GLY A 35 -23.37 0.93 5.01
CA GLY A 35 -23.43 2.24 4.37
C GLY A 35 -22.16 2.67 3.62
N ILE A 36 -20.99 2.12 3.98
CA ILE A 36 -19.72 2.41 3.30
C ILE A 36 -19.30 1.35 2.28
N GLU A 37 -19.93 0.17 2.32
CA GLU A 37 -19.58 -0.97 1.48
C GLU A 37 -19.48 -0.61 -0.01
N PRO A 38 -20.44 0.12 -0.62
CA PRO A 38 -20.39 0.38 -2.07
C PRO A 38 -19.23 1.27 -2.53
N ARG A 39 -18.53 1.94 -1.59
CA ARG A 39 -17.51 2.96 -1.90
C ARG A 39 -16.12 2.59 -1.37
N THR A 40 -16.02 1.54 -0.55
CA THR A 40 -14.81 1.17 0.18
C THR A 40 -14.42 -0.28 -0.06
N GLN A 41 -13.11 -0.55 -0.15
CA GLN A 41 -12.62 -1.92 -0.34
C GLN A 41 -12.77 -2.73 0.93
N SER A 42 -12.94 -4.05 0.80
CA SER A 42 -13.00 -4.99 1.94
C SER A 42 -11.83 -4.83 2.92
N ARG A 43 -10.60 -4.61 2.41
CA ARG A 43 -9.43 -4.29 3.24
C ARG A 43 -9.56 -2.99 4.03
N THR A 44 -10.15 -1.94 3.44
CA THR A 44 -10.42 -0.68 4.14
C THR A 44 -11.43 -0.91 5.27
N GLN A 45 -12.47 -1.70 5.02
CA GLN A 45 -13.47 -2.05 6.01
C GLN A 45 -12.85 -2.86 7.17
N ILE A 46 -11.99 -3.84 6.90
CA ILE A 46 -11.24 -4.57 7.94
C ILE A 46 -10.40 -3.61 8.80
N ALA A 47 -9.68 -2.68 8.16
CA ALA A 47 -8.89 -1.69 8.88
C ALA A 47 -9.78 -0.81 9.77
N TYR A 48 -10.94 -0.40 9.28
CA TYR A 48 -11.90 0.38 10.05
C TYR A 48 -12.44 -0.42 11.24
N ALA A 49 -12.80 -1.69 11.05
CA ALA A 49 -13.28 -2.55 12.13
C ALA A 49 -12.22 -2.71 13.23
N TYR A 50 -10.95 -2.90 12.84
CA TYR A 50 -9.84 -2.98 13.79
C TYR A 50 -9.66 -1.68 14.60
N ASP A 51 -9.77 -0.52 13.95
CA ASP A 51 -9.63 0.76 14.63
C ASP A 51 -10.79 1.08 15.55
N ILE A 52 -12.01 0.77 15.12
CA ILE A 52 -13.21 0.93 15.93
C ILE A 52 -13.09 0.06 17.18
N LYS A 53 -12.66 -1.20 17.04
CA LYS A 53 -12.42 -2.09 18.20
C LYS A 53 -11.44 -1.46 19.18
N ILE A 54 -10.30 -0.98 18.69
CA ILE A 54 -9.29 -0.30 19.52
C ILE A 54 -9.88 0.91 20.25
N PHE A 55 -10.65 1.73 19.55
CA PHE A 55 -11.25 2.92 20.13
C PHE A 55 -12.24 2.57 21.24
N LEU A 56 -13.09 1.57 21.02
CA LEU A 56 -14.03 1.10 22.03
C LEU A 56 -13.33 0.44 23.22
N GLN A 57 -12.22 -0.27 23.00
CA GLN A 57 -11.37 -0.81 24.07
C GLN A 57 -10.79 0.32 24.93
N PHE A 58 -10.26 1.37 24.30
CA PHE A 58 -9.81 2.58 25.01
C PHE A 58 -10.93 3.18 25.87
N LEU A 59 -12.13 3.34 25.32
CA LEU A 59 -13.27 3.86 26.10
C LEU A 59 -13.60 2.97 27.30
N LEU A 60 -13.53 1.65 27.13
CA LEU A 60 -13.82 0.69 28.20
C LEU A 60 -12.74 0.67 29.29
N GLU A 61 -11.47 0.88 28.93
CA GLU A 61 -10.32 0.77 29.82
C GLU A 61 -9.99 2.07 30.56
N GLU A 62 -10.08 3.20 29.85
CA GLU A 62 -9.55 4.50 30.29
C GLU A 62 -10.65 5.52 30.62
N ASN A 63 -11.81 5.49 29.96
CA ASN A 63 -12.88 6.46 30.26
C ASN A 63 -13.65 6.05 31.54
N PRO A 64 -13.60 6.83 32.63
CA PRO A 64 -14.16 6.41 33.92
C PRO A 64 -15.67 6.16 33.90
N SER A 65 -16.42 6.93 33.12
CA SER A 65 -17.87 6.82 33.02
C SER A 65 -18.27 5.56 32.27
N ILE A 66 -17.57 5.24 31.18
CA ILE A 66 -17.85 4.07 30.35
C ILE A 66 -17.39 2.79 31.06
N LYS A 67 -16.19 2.79 31.64
CA LYS A 67 -15.62 1.68 32.42
C LYS A 67 -16.53 1.20 33.55
N LYS A 68 -17.22 2.13 34.23
CA LYS A 68 -18.17 1.79 35.31
C LYS A 68 -19.49 1.23 34.79
N SER A 69 -19.90 1.63 33.58
CA SER A 69 -21.25 1.38 33.06
C SER A 69 -21.34 0.11 32.21
N TYR A 70 -20.24 -0.30 31.57
CA TYR A 70 -20.24 -1.42 30.61
C TYR A 70 -19.11 -2.39 30.93
N LYS A 71 -19.33 -3.69 30.68
CA LYS A 71 -18.30 -4.73 30.91
C LYS A 71 -17.67 -5.23 29.61
N SER A 72 -18.39 -5.09 28.49
CA SER A 72 -17.92 -5.53 27.18
C SER A 72 -18.06 -4.43 26.14
N VAL A 73 -17.14 -4.42 25.17
CA VAL A 73 -17.18 -3.55 23.98
C VAL A 73 -18.50 -3.67 23.23
N THR A 74 -19.10 -4.86 23.17
CA THR A 74 -20.35 -5.11 22.44
C THR A 74 -21.58 -4.47 23.07
N GLU A 75 -21.52 -4.12 24.36
CA GLU A 75 -22.63 -3.56 25.13
C GLU A 75 -22.70 -2.03 25.03
N ILE A 76 -21.65 -1.38 24.52
CA ILE A 76 -21.57 0.07 24.41
C ILE A 76 -22.69 0.56 23.46
N PRO A 77 -23.65 1.36 23.92
CA PRO A 77 -24.72 1.89 23.07
C PRO A 77 -24.25 3.10 22.27
N ILE A 78 -24.99 3.44 21.22
CA ILE A 78 -24.67 4.60 20.37
C ILE A 78 -24.72 5.94 21.13
N SER A 79 -25.51 6.04 22.19
CA SER A 79 -25.59 7.24 23.05
C SER A 79 -24.25 7.58 23.70
N VAL A 80 -23.36 6.60 23.89
CA VAL A 80 -21.98 6.86 24.34
C VAL A 80 -21.27 7.75 23.33
N LEU A 81 -21.36 7.46 22.03
CA LEU A 81 -20.73 8.28 20.99
C LEU A 81 -21.29 9.70 20.96
N GLU A 82 -22.59 9.87 21.27
CA GLU A 82 -23.24 11.18 21.34
C GLU A 82 -22.79 12.00 22.56
N SER A 83 -22.42 11.33 23.66
CA SER A 83 -21.94 11.98 24.89
C SER A 83 -20.45 12.36 24.87
N LEU A 84 -19.69 11.90 23.88
CA LEU A 84 -18.25 12.18 23.80
C LEU A 84 -17.97 13.65 23.49
N THR A 85 -16.87 14.12 24.03
CA THR A 85 -16.35 15.48 23.83
C THR A 85 -15.10 15.46 22.94
N VAL A 86 -14.63 16.65 22.56
CA VAL A 86 -13.35 16.79 21.85
C VAL A 86 -12.19 16.28 22.70
N THR A 87 -12.24 16.50 24.02
CA THR A 87 -11.22 16.07 24.98
C THR A 87 -11.09 14.55 25.01
N ASP A 88 -12.19 13.79 24.96
CA ASP A 88 -12.13 12.32 24.89
C ASP A 88 -11.37 11.83 23.64
N ILE A 89 -11.50 12.56 22.52
CA ILE A 89 -10.78 12.23 21.28
C ILE A 89 -9.30 12.62 21.37
N GLU A 90 -8.98 13.70 22.09
CA GLU A 90 -7.60 14.11 22.37
C GLU A 90 -6.88 13.11 23.29
N GLU A 91 -7.55 12.64 24.34
CA GLU A 91 -7.08 11.55 25.20
C GLU A 91 -6.87 10.26 24.40
N TYR A 92 -7.80 9.93 23.50
CA TYR A 92 -7.61 8.79 22.60
C TYR A 92 -6.39 8.95 21.69
N MET A 93 -6.16 10.16 21.15
CA MET A 93 -4.97 10.44 20.34
C MET A 93 -3.68 10.29 21.15
N GLU A 94 -3.69 10.66 22.42
CA GLU A 94 -2.57 10.45 23.34
C GLU A 94 -2.35 8.97 23.64
N TYR A 95 -3.40 8.24 24.00
CA TYR A 95 -3.37 6.79 24.18
C TYR A 95 -2.81 6.07 22.94
N LEU A 96 -3.14 6.53 21.74
CA LEU A 96 -2.59 5.96 20.52
C LEU A 96 -1.08 6.17 20.36
N LYS A 97 -0.45 7.20 20.97
CA LYS A 97 1.00 7.41 20.87
C LYS A 97 1.77 6.25 21.49
N TYR A 98 1.30 5.75 22.62
CA TYR A 98 1.88 4.64 23.35
C TYR A 98 0.80 3.89 24.13
N ARG A 99 0.65 2.60 23.84
CA ARG A 99 -0.25 1.71 24.58
C ARG A 99 0.37 0.35 24.78
N ASP A 100 -0.07 -0.33 25.82
CA ASP A 100 0.15 -1.76 25.97
C ASP A 100 -1.07 -2.52 25.43
N THR A 101 -0.84 -3.59 24.69
CA THR A 101 -1.91 -4.48 24.23
C THR A 101 -1.38 -5.90 24.33
N ASP A 102 -1.95 -6.68 25.25
CA ASP A 102 -1.57 -8.08 25.48
C ASP A 102 -0.05 -8.27 25.74
N GLY A 103 0.56 -7.36 26.52
CA GLY A 103 2.00 -7.38 26.84
C GLY A 103 2.90 -6.88 25.72
N LYS A 104 2.33 -6.34 24.62
CA LYS A 104 3.08 -5.71 23.53
C LYS A 104 2.95 -4.20 23.62
N LYS A 105 4.08 -3.55 23.85
CA LYS A 105 4.22 -2.09 23.76
C LYS A 105 4.11 -1.65 22.30
N ILE A 106 3.04 -0.93 21.98
CA ILE A 106 2.79 -0.38 20.65
C ILE A 106 3.01 1.13 20.70
N SER A 107 3.86 1.65 19.81
CA SER A 107 4.02 3.09 19.62
C SER A 107 3.67 3.49 18.18
N ASN A 108 2.82 4.50 18.03
CA ASN A 108 2.38 5.00 16.73
C ASN A 108 3.00 6.36 16.41
N LYS A 109 3.40 6.53 15.15
CA LYS A 109 3.80 7.85 14.60
C LYS A 109 2.55 8.65 14.19
N GLU A 110 2.71 9.96 14.02
CA GLU A 110 1.63 10.90 13.66
C GLU A 110 0.78 10.44 12.47
N ASN A 111 1.39 9.92 11.41
CA ASN A 111 0.67 9.37 10.25
C ASN A 111 -0.28 8.22 10.62
N ALA A 112 0.15 7.33 11.51
CA ALA A 112 -0.66 6.19 11.95
C ALA A 112 -1.82 6.66 12.84
N ILE A 113 -1.56 7.61 13.74
CA ILE A 113 -2.60 8.26 14.57
C ILE A 113 -3.62 8.95 13.68
N LYS A 114 -3.18 9.83 12.77
CA LYS A 114 -4.05 10.54 11.82
C LYS A 114 -4.93 9.58 11.03
N ARG A 115 -4.36 8.46 10.57
CA ARG A 115 -5.10 7.43 9.82
C ARG A 115 -6.14 6.72 10.70
N LYS A 116 -5.84 6.43 11.98
CA LYS A 116 -6.82 5.89 12.95
C LYS A 116 -7.97 6.86 13.19
N ILE A 117 -7.65 8.13 13.42
CA ILE A 117 -8.66 9.18 13.62
C ILE A 117 -9.51 9.40 12.37
N SER A 118 -8.97 9.20 11.17
CA SER A 118 -9.76 9.24 9.93
C SER A 118 -10.89 8.19 9.91
N THR A 119 -10.71 7.03 10.55
CA THR A 119 -11.79 6.04 10.70
C THR A 119 -12.92 6.63 11.55
N LEU A 120 -12.59 7.24 12.70
CA LEU A 120 -13.57 7.87 13.57
C LEU A 120 -14.28 9.03 12.86
N LYS A 121 -13.57 9.87 12.10
CA LYS A 121 -14.20 10.91 11.27
C LYS A 121 -15.25 10.32 10.31
N SER A 122 -14.95 9.16 9.70
CA SER A 122 -15.91 8.48 8.82
C SER A 122 -17.13 7.93 9.57
N VAL A 123 -16.92 7.37 10.76
CA VAL A 123 -17.98 6.83 11.63
C VAL A 123 -18.94 7.92 12.08
N PHE A 124 -18.42 8.98 12.71
CA PHE A 124 -19.24 10.08 13.21
C PHE A 124 -19.98 10.80 12.08
N LYS A 125 -19.30 11.04 10.95
CA LYS A 125 -19.95 11.61 9.76
C LYS A 125 -21.10 10.75 9.24
N TYR A 126 -20.96 9.43 9.27
CA TYR A 126 -22.03 8.52 8.85
C TYR A 126 -23.23 8.58 9.79
N PHE A 127 -23.00 8.49 11.10
CA PHE A 127 -24.09 8.49 12.08
C PHE A 127 -24.76 9.86 12.23
N TYR A 128 -24.02 10.96 12.03
CA TYR A 128 -24.60 12.29 11.88
C TYR A 128 -25.50 12.39 10.65
N ARG A 129 -25.01 11.98 9.47
CA ARG A 129 -25.80 12.00 8.22
C ARG A 129 -27.06 11.12 8.27
N THR A 130 -27.03 10.06 9.06
CA THR A 130 -28.17 9.14 9.24
C THR A 130 -29.01 9.47 10.47
N GLU A 131 -28.83 10.68 11.03
CA GLU A 131 -29.61 11.24 12.14
C GLU A 131 -29.56 10.42 13.43
N LYS A 132 -28.58 9.50 13.55
CA LYS A 132 -28.33 8.75 14.77
C LYS A 132 -27.46 9.50 15.78
N LEU A 133 -26.80 10.59 15.34
CA LEU A 133 -26.10 11.56 16.18
C LEU A 133 -26.61 12.96 15.85
N ARG A 134 -26.87 13.78 16.86
CA ARG A 134 -27.31 15.18 16.67
C ARG A 134 -26.20 16.12 16.22
N GLU A 135 -24.97 15.86 16.64
CA GLU A 135 -23.80 16.67 16.29
C GLU A 135 -22.61 15.79 15.89
N ASN A 136 -21.71 16.34 15.07
CA ASN A 136 -20.47 15.69 14.64
C ASN A 136 -19.25 16.35 15.31
N ILE A 137 -18.87 15.88 16.51
CA ILE A 137 -17.73 16.44 17.28
C ILE A 137 -16.40 16.37 16.52
N MET A 138 -16.26 15.42 15.59
CA MET A 138 -15.01 15.16 14.85
C MET A 138 -14.63 16.29 13.88
N GLU A 139 -15.54 17.22 13.61
CA GLU A 139 -15.27 18.45 12.83
C GLU A 139 -14.41 19.45 13.62
N ARG A 140 -14.52 19.44 14.96
CA ARG A 140 -13.76 20.32 15.86
C ARG A 140 -12.41 19.71 16.27
N VAL A 141 -12.21 18.41 16.05
CA VAL A 141 -10.97 17.69 16.41
C VAL A 141 -9.81 18.10 15.50
N GLN A 142 -8.78 18.68 16.12
CA GLN A 142 -7.52 19.02 15.46
C GLN A 142 -6.62 17.77 15.34
N LEU A 143 -6.00 17.61 14.18
CA LEU A 143 -5.11 16.48 13.92
C LEU A 143 -3.64 16.91 14.08
N PRO A 144 -2.74 16.01 14.50
CA PRO A 144 -1.32 16.28 14.55
C PRO A 144 -0.79 16.83 13.21
N LYS A 145 0.05 17.86 13.28
CA LYS A 145 0.79 18.34 12.10
C LYS A 145 1.68 17.22 11.61
N LEU A 146 1.68 17.00 10.30
CA LEU A 146 2.54 15.99 9.69
C LEU A 146 3.81 16.65 9.18
N HIS A 147 4.96 16.20 9.66
CA HIS A 147 6.24 16.60 9.07
C HIS A 147 6.44 15.93 7.71
N SER A 148 6.80 16.72 6.69
CA SER A 148 7.17 16.21 5.38
C SER A 148 8.43 15.36 5.51
N LYS A 149 8.38 14.13 5.00
CA LYS A 149 9.56 13.29 4.85
C LYS A 149 10.10 13.44 3.44
N GLU A 150 11.41 13.39 3.32
CA GLU A 150 12.07 13.30 2.03
C GLU A 150 11.62 12.05 1.27
N ILE A 151 11.37 12.23 -0.02
CA ILE A 151 10.99 11.14 -0.92
C ILE A 151 12.25 10.38 -1.31
N ILE A 152 12.46 9.24 -0.67
CA ILE A 152 13.57 8.33 -0.97
C ILE A 152 13.23 7.56 -2.26
N ARG A 153 14.13 7.67 -3.25
CA ARG A 153 14.05 7.02 -4.57
C ARG A 153 15.42 6.46 -4.97
N LEU A 154 15.42 5.60 -5.97
CA LEU A 154 16.65 5.18 -6.63
C LEU A 154 17.05 6.19 -7.70
N ASP A 155 18.34 6.39 -7.86
CA ASP A 155 18.92 7.12 -8.99
C ASP A 155 19.06 6.19 -10.20
N ILE A 156 19.26 6.73 -11.41
CA ILE A 156 19.32 5.94 -12.65
C ILE A 156 20.39 4.84 -12.57
N ASP A 157 21.58 5.18 -12.07
CA ASP A 157 22.67 4.21 -11.90
C ASP A 157 22.31 3.12 -10.87
N GLU A 158 21.60 3.48 -9.78
CA GLU A 158 21.16 2.49 -8.79
C GLU A 158 20.07 1.56 -9.33
N VAL A 159 19.27 2.00 -10.31
CA VAL A 159 18.30 1.15 -11.01
C VAL A 159 19.04 0.08 -11.81
N ALA A 160 20.03 0.47 -12.62
CA ALA A 160 20.86 -0.46 -13.37
C ALA A 160 21.57 -1.44 -12.44
N MET A 161 22.23 -0.94 -11.39
CA MET A 161 22.89 -1.79 -10.38
C MET A 161 21.93 -2.79 -9.72
N MET A 162 20.67 -2.41 -9.49
CA MET A 162 19.68 -3.31 -8.90
C MET A 162 19.31 -4.48 -9.84
N ILE A 163 19.23 -4.24 -11.15
CA ILE A 163 19.00 -5.29 -12.15
C ILE A 163 20.27 -6.15 -12.30
N ASP A 164 21.44 -5.54 -12.45
CA ASP A 164 22.74 -6.23 -12.55
C ASP A 164 22.98 -7.17 -11.35
N GLU A 165 22.70 -6.70 -10.13
CA GLU A 165 22.86 -7.52 -8.92
C GLU A 165 21.81 -8.65 -8.88
N ALA A 166 20.62 -8.44 -9.45
CA ALA A 166 19.63 -9.51 -9.59
C ALA A 166 20.05 -10.58 -10.60
N GLU A 167 20.79 -10.22 -11.64
CA GLU A 167 21.35 -11.14 -12.63
C GLU A 167 22.57 -11.91 -12.09
N ARG A 168 23.54 -11.19 -11.52
CA ARG A 168 24.87 -11.72 -11.16
C ARG A 168 24.93 -12.27 -9.74
N GLY A 169 24.25 -11.62 -8.79
CA GLY A 169 24.23 -12.03 -7.38
C GLY A 169 25.57 -11.94 -6.67
N GLU A 170 26.46 -11.02 -7.08
CA GLU A 170 27.83 -10.90 -6.57
C GLU A 170 27.87 -10.46 -5.10
N GLY A 171 26.99 -9.53 -4.71
CA GLY A 171 26.87 -9.01 -3.35
C GLY A 171 26.01 -9.88 -2.42
N LEU A 172 25.48 -11.01 -2.90
CA LEU A 172 24.67 -11.93 -2.10
C LEU A 172 25.54 -12.79 -1.15
N SER A 173 25.04 -12.99 0.07
CA SER A 173 25.63 -13.95 1.01
C SER A 173 25.55 -15.38 0.48
N ASP A 174 26.39 -16.30 0.96
CA ASP A 174 26.45 -17.69 0.48
C ASP A 174 25.08 -18.38 0.51
N ARG A 175 24.32 -18.16 1.58
CA ARG A 175 22.95 -18.68 1.70
C ARG A 175 22.03 -18.10 0.62
N GLN A 176 22.13 -16.80 0.34
CA GLN A 176 21.31 -16.15 -0.69
C GLN A 176 21.71 -16.62 -2.09
N ARG A 177 23.01 -16.81 -2.34
CA ARG A 177 23.57 -17.27 -3.62
C ARG A 177 23.07 -18.67 -4.00
N ALA A 178 22.96 -19.57 -3.02
CA ALA A 178 22.39 -20.90 -3.23
C ALA A 178 20.94 -20.89 -3.77
N TYR A 179 20.12 -19.91 -3.33
CA TYR A 179 18.76 -19.75 -3.84
C TYR A 179 18.69 -18.89 -5.10
N HIS A 180 19.61 -17.93 -5.25
CA HIS A 180 19.69 -17.04 -6.42
C HIS A 180 19.82 -17.83 -7.72
N GLY A 181 20.65 -18.87 -7.77
CA GLY A 181 20.77 -19.71 -8.96
C GLY A 181 19.44 -20.30 -9.47
N LYS A 182 18.45 -20.49 -8.59
CA LYS A 182 17.10 -21.00 -8.93
C LYS A 182 16.07 -19.90 -9.15
N THR A 183 16.37 -18.67 -8.79
CA THR A 183 15.38 -17.58 -8.71
C THR A 183 15.77 -16.33 -9.48
N LYS A 184 17.01 -16.26 -10.01
CA LYS A 184 17.55 -15.08 -10.69
C LYS A 184 16.66 -14.62 -11.85
N ILE A 185 16.19 -15.53 -12.71
CA ILE A 185 15.39 -15.18 -13.89
C ILE A 185 14.04 -14.59 -13.46
N ARG A 186 13.37 -15.20 -12.49
CA ARG A 186 12.17 -14.64 -11.88
C ARG A 186 12.42 -13.28 -11.24
N ASP A 187 13.48 -13.16 -10.45
CA ASP A 187 13.78 -11.95 -9.68
C ASP A 187 14.10 -10.77 -10.62
N VAL A 188 14.84 -11.02 -11.71
CA VAL A 188 15.12 -10.05 -12.79
C VAL A 188 13.83 -9.64 -13.51
N ALA A 189 13.00 -10.60 -13.93
CA ALA A 189 11.72 -10.33 -14.58
C ALA A 189 10.80 -9.46 -13.69
N LEU A 190 10.74 -9.79 -12.39
CA LEU A 190 9.91 -9.08 -11.43
C LEU A 190 10.41 -7.65 -11.18
N LEU A 191 11.71 -7.46 -11.00
CA LEU A 191 12.28 -6.14 -10.79
C LEU A 191 12.17 -5.27 -12.04
N SER A 192 12.45 -5.84 -13.22
CA SER A 192 12.33 -5.17 -14.52
C SER A 192 10.90 -4.70 -14.74
N LEU A 193 9.91 -5.53 -14.45
CA LEU A 193 8.51 -5.13 -14.55
C LEU A 193 8.18 -3.96 -13.59
N LEU A 194 8.53 -4.07 -12.30
CA LEU A 194 8.24 -3.02 -11.32
C LEU A 194 8.92 -1.69 -11.64
N LEU A 195 10.17 -1.74 -12.12
CA LEU A 195 10.97 -0.55 -12.43
C LEU A 195 10.66 0.04 -13.81
N GLY A 196 10.26 -0.78 -14.79
CA GLY A 196 9.98 -0.36 -16.16
C GLY A 196 8.54 0.09 -16.42
N THR A 197 7.60 -0.23 -15.52
CA THR A 197 6.17 0.14 -15.68
C THR A 197 5.60 0.91 -14.48
N GLY A 198 6.27 0.84 -13.33
CA GLY A 198 5.79 1.42 -12.09
C GLY A 198 4.48 0.81 -11.57
N ILE A 199 4.11 -0.41 -11.95
CA ILE A 199 2.89 -1.06 -11.44
C ILE A 199 2.89 -1.23 -9.91
N ARG A 200 1.71 -1.31 -9.28
CA ARG A 200 1.63 -1.57 -7.84
C ARG A 200 2.04 -3.01 -7.55
N VAL A 201 2.66 -3.25 -6.40
CA VAL A 201 3.05 -4.62 -5.99
C VAL A 201 1.87 -5.59 -5.94
N SER A 202 0.68 -5.12 -5.53
CA SER A 202 -0.53 -5.94 -5.51
C SER A 202 -1.03 -6.29 -6.92
N GLU A 203 -0.80 -5.41 -7.89
CA GLU A 203 -1.13 -5.65 -9.31
C GLU A 203 -0.13 -6.68 -9.87
N CYS A 204 1.16 -6.49 -9.61
CA CYS A 204 2.23 -7.41 -10.01
C CYS A 204 2.03 -8.85 -9.53
N VAL A 205 1.77 -9.05 -8.23
CA VAL A 205 1.53 -10.42 -7.71
C VAL A 205 0.19 -11.00 -8.14
N GLY A 206 -0.75 -10.15 -8.54
CA GLY A 206 -2.09 -10.54 -8.98
C GLY A 206 -2.16 -10.98 -10.43
N LEU A 207 -1.08 -10.83 -11.21
CA LEU A 207 -1.04 -11.19 -12.63
C LEU A 207 -1.18 -12.69 -12.85
N ASP A 208 -1.95 -13.04 -13.87
CA ASP A 208 -2.01 -14.36 -14.47
C ASP A 208 -1.24 -14.40 -15.79
N ILE A 209 -0.89 -15.60 -16.24
CA ILE A 209 -0.29 -15.83 -17.55
C ILE A 209 -1.13 -15.23 -18.67
N SER A 210 -2.47 -15.36 -18.57
CA SER A 210 -3.41 -14.81 -19.55
C SER A 210 -3.44 -13.28 -19.59
N ASP A 211 -2.92 -12.60 -18.57
CA ASP A 211 -2.94 -11.14 -18.50
C ASP A 211 -1.77 -10.51 -19.27
N VAL A 212 -0.77 -11.29 -19.69
CA VAL A 212 0.45 -10.79 -20.35
C VAL A 212 0.36 -11.01 -21.86
N ASP A 213 0.30 -9.92 -22.61
CA ASP A 213 0.32 -9.90 -24.07
C ASP A 213 1.73 -9.53 -24.57
N PHE A 214 2.56 -10.54 -24.83
CA PHE A 214 3.90 -10.38 -25.39
C PHE A 214 3.91 -9.87 -26.84
N LYS A 215 2.79 -9.96 -27.57
CA LYS A 215 2.71 -9.47 -28.95
C LYS A 215 2.62 -7.96 -28.97
N ASN A 216 1.79 -7.39 -28.08
CA ASN A 216 1.56 -5.95 -27.99
C ASN A 216 2.32 -5.30 -26.82
N ASN A 217 3.20 -6.03 -26.15
CA ASN A 217 3.94 -5.60 -24.95
C ASN A 217 3.03 -4.97 -23.89
N GLY A 218 1.90 -5.63 -23.59
CA GLY A 218 0.86 -5.12 -22.70
C GLY A 218 0.54 -6.08 -21.56
N ILE A 219 0.17 -5.54 -20.40
CA ILE A 219 -0.33 -6.31 -19.25
C ILE A 219 -1.71 -5.78 -18.86
N LEU A 220 -2.69 -6.66 -18.79
CA LEU A 220 -4.02 -6.33 -18.28
C LEU A 220 -4.00 -6.29 -16.75
N ILE A 221 -4.39 -5.16 -16.17
CA ILE A 221 -4.39 -4.96 -14.72
C ILE A 221 -5.79 -4.69 -14.20
N HIS A 222 -6.16 -5.42 -13.16
CA HIS A 222 -7.39 -5.22 -12.42
C HIS A 222 -7.18 -4.19 -11.30
N ARG A 223 -7.87 -3.05 -11.41
CA ARG A 223 -7.86 -1.93 -10.45
C ARG A 223 -9.16 -1.90 -9.62
N LYS A 224 -9.20 -0.98 -8.65
CA LYS A 224 -10.34 -0.78 -7.75
C LYS A 224 -11.65 -0.59 -8.54
N GLY A 225 -12.71 -1.28 -8.09
CA GLY A 225 -14.07 -1.15 -8.63
C GLY A 225 -14.31 -1.94 -9.92
N GLY A 226 -13.53 -3.01 -10.15
CA GLY A 226 -13.64 -3.84 -11.35
C GLY A 226 -13.09 -3.18 -12.62
N LYS A 227 -12.38 -2.05 -12.49
CA LYS A 227 -11.79 -1.37 -13.64
C LYS A 227 -10.59 -2.15 -14.14
N GLU A 228 -10.54 -2.38 -15.44
CA GLU A 228 -9.40 -2.99 -16.10
C GLU A 228 -8.62 -1.93 -16.88
N VAL A 229 -7.30 -2.01 -16.85
CA VAL A 229 -6.42 -1.09 -17.59
C VAL A 229 -5.24 -1.88 -18.12
N THR A 230 -4.94 -1.70 -19.41
CA THR A 230 -3.70 -2.22 -20.00
C THR A 230 -2.54 -1.28 -19.69
N ILE A 231 -1.44 -1.82 -19.19
CA ILE A 231 -0.17 -1.10 -19.03
C ILE A 231 0.84 -1.68 -20.03
N TYR A 232 1.49 -0.81 -20.78
CA TYR A 232 2.50 -1.19 -21.75
C TYR A 232 3.89 -1.21 -21.12
N PHE A 233 4.77 -2.06 -21.64
CA PHE A 233 6.15 -2.21 -21.20
C PHE A 233 7.12 -2.17 -22.39
N SER A 234 8.39 -1.87 -22.13
CA SER A 234 9.45 -1.79 -23.16
C SER A 234 9.91 -3.17 -23.62
N ASP A 235 10.64 -3.22 -24.73
CA ASP A 235 11.24 -4.47 -25.22
C ASP A 235 12.26 -5.06 -24.23
N GLU A 236 12.95 -4.22 -23.45
CA GLU A 236 13.84 -4.67 -22.37
C GLU A 236 13.05 -5.43 -21.27
N VAL A 237 11.90 -4.88 -20.85
CA VAL A 237 11.02 -5.56 -19.89
C VAL A 237 10.42 -6.82 -20.51
N LYS A 238 10.08 -6.78 -21.80
CA LYS A 238 9.57 -7.95 -22.54
C LYS A 238 10.57 -9.09 -22.51
N GLU A 239 11.84 -8.83 -22.79
CA GLU A 239 12.90 -9.84 -22.79
C GLU A 239 13.01 -10.51 -21.41
N ALA A 240 13.08 -9.71 -20.34
CA ALA A 240 13.13 -10.23 -18.97
C ALA A 240 11.88 -11.07 -18.62
N LEU A 241 10.70 -10.62 -19.00
CA LEU A 241 9.44 -11.34 -18.77
C LEU A 241 9.35 -12.62 -19.60
N GLN A 242 9.81 -12.62 -20.85
CA GLN A 242 9.78 -13.78 -21.74
C GLN A 242 10.74 -14.87 -21.23
N ASN A 243 11.96 -14.49 -20.82
CA ASN A 243 12.92 -15.40 -20.22
C ASN A 243 12.34 -16.13 -19.01
N TYR A 244 11.59 -15.41 -18.16
CA TYR A 244 10.91 -16.03 -17.03
C TYR A 244 9.68 -16.85 -17.45
N TYR A 245 8.90 -16.36 -18.42
CA TYR A 245 7.74 -17.07 -18.93
C TYR A 245 8.10 -18.46 -19.47
N ASP A 246 9.21 -18.58 -20.20
CA ASP A 246 9.68 -19.84 -20.78
C ASP A 246 10.02 -20.88 -19.72
N GLU A 247 10.58 -20.47 -18.57
CA GLU A 247 10.75 -21.36 -17.41
C GLU A 247 9.43 -21.62 -16.68
N ARG A 248 8.62 -20.57 -16.53
CA ARG A 248 7.39 -20.57 -15.74
C ARG A 248 6.36 -21.55 -16.28
N VAL A 249 6.18 -21.66 -17.60
CA VAL A 249 5.19 -22.57 -18.21
C VAL A 249 5.53 -24.06 -18.01
N LEU A 250 6.76 -24.37 -17.63
CA LEU A 250 7.21 -25.73 -17.33
C LEU A 250 6.96 -26.15 -15.87
N ILE A 251 6.51 -25.21 -15.03
CA ILE A 251 6.29 -25.42 -13.59
C ILE A 251 4.80 -25.66 -13.33
N LEU A 252 4.47 -26.81 -12.74
CA LEU A 252 3.14 -27.08 -12.23
C LEU A 252 2.89 -26.27 -10.94
N GLU A 253 1.82 -25.49 -10.91
CA GLU A 253 1.45 -24.72 -9.72
C GLU A 253 0.88 -25.61 -8.61
N GLU A 254 1.09 -25.20 -7.36
CA GLU A 254 0.34 -25.75 -6.23
C GLU A 254 -1.16 -25.41 -6.36
N SER A 255 -2.01 -26.29 -5.83
CA SER A 255 -3.47 -26.10 -5.89
C SER A 255 -3.91 -24.77 -5.25
N GLY A 256 -4.80 -24.05 -5.93
CA GLY A 256 -5.27 -22.72 -5.54
C GLY A 256 -4.38 -21.56 -6.03
N HIS A 257 -3.36 -21.84 -6.83
CA HIS A 257 -2.47 -20.85 -7.42
C HIS A 257 -2.41 -20.93 -8.96
N GLU A 258 -3.39 -21.59 -9.58
CA GLU A 258 -3.45 -21.82 -11.01
C GLU A 258 -3.36 -20.51 -11.79
N GLY A 259 -2.58 -20.50 -12.88
CA GLY A 259 -2.45 -19.36 -13.78
C GLY A 259 -1.55 -18.24 -13.28
N ALA A 260 -1.12 -18.24 -12.01
CA ALA A 260 -0.32 -17.16 -11.44
C ALA A 260 0.99 -16.92 -12.22
N PHE A 261 1.22 -15.69 -12.71
CA PHE A 261 2.42 -15.42 -13.50
C PHE A 261 3.71 -15.61 -12.68
N PHE A 262 3.81 -14.97 -11.51
CA PHE A 262 4.97 -15.09 -10.63
C PHE A 262 4.76 -16.11 -9.50
N LEU A 263 5.64 -17.12 -9.46
CA LEU A 263 5.63 -18.19 -8.45
C LEU A 263 6.78 -18.10 -7.44
N SER A 264 6.50 -18.56 -6.21
CA SER A 264 7.51 -18.85 -5.20
C SER A 264 8.24 -20.16 -5.50
N MET A 265 9.30 -20.48 -4.74
CA MET A 265 9.98 -21.78 -4.85
C MET A 265 9.11 -22.96 -4.38
N GLN A 266 7.97 -22.69 -3.76
CA GLN A 266 6.96 -23.68 -3.40
C GLN A 266 5.86 -23.76 -4.46
N ASN A 267 6.08 -23.21 -5.67
CA ASN A 267 5.12 -23.17 -6.77
C ASN A 267 3.76 -22.52 -6.42
N LYS A 268 3.76 -21.62 -5.43
CA LYS A 268 2.60 -20.82 -5.04
C LYS A 268 2.71 -19.42 -5.63
N ARG A 269 1.59 -18.74 -5.87
CA ARG A 269 1.60 -17.31 -6.22
C ARG A 269 2.44 -16.51 -5.23
N LEU A 270 3.33 -15.65 -5.72
CA LEU A 270 4.13 -14.79 -4.85
C LEU A 270 3.23 -13.91 -3.97
N SER A 271 3.55 -13.84 -2.68
CA SER A 271 2.88 -12.89 -1.79
C SER A 271 3.50 -11.50 -1.91
N VAL A 272 2.73 -10.46 -1.62
CA VAL A 272 3.24 -9.07 -1.52
C VAL A 272 4.46 -9.01 -0.59
N ARG A 273 4.41 -9.71 0.54
CA ARG A 273 5.52 -9.76 1.51
C ARG A 273 6.78 -10.42 0.93
N SER A 274 6.62 -11.43 0.10
CA SER A 274 7.75 -12.08 -0.59
C SER A 274 8.42 -11.09 -1.54
N VAL A 275 7.63 -10.30 -2.29
CA VAL A 275 8.15 -9.24 -3.16
C VAL A 275 8.82 -8.12 -2.36
N GLU A 276 8.25 -7.68 -1.25
CA GLU A 276 8.88 -6.70 -0.37
C GLU A 276 10.25 -7.17 0.16
N ASN A 277 10.34 -8.45 0.55
CA ASN A 277 11.59 -9.06 0.99
C ASN A 277 12.61 -9.17 -0.15
N LEU A 278 12.16 -9.50 -1.36
CA LEU A 278 12.99 -9.56 -2.57
C LEU A 278 13.55 -8.17 -2.89
N VAL A 279 12.72 -7.13 -2.96
CA VAL A 279 13.18 -5.75 -3.19
C VAL A 279 14.17 -5.32 -2.11
N LYS A 280 13.88 -5.64 -0.85
CA LYS A 280 14.77 -5.33 0.27
C LYS A 280 16.11 -6.08 0.21
N LYS A 281 16.13 -7.31 -0.31
CA LYS A 281 17.34 -8.12 -0.50
C LYS A 281 18.33 -7.38 -1.39
N TYR A 282 17.91 -6.97 -2.59
CA TYR A 282 18.76 -6.29 -3.56
C TYR A 282 19.05 -4.84 -3.18
N ALA A 283 18.06 -4.12 -2.67
CA ALA A 283 18.24 -2.72 -2.25
C ALA A 283 19.32 -2.54 -1.17
N LYS A 284 19.46 -3.52 -0.27
CA LYS A 284 20.49 -3.46 0.79
C LYS A 284 21.92 -3.52 0.25
N ILE A 285 22.12 -4.09 -0.92
CA ILE A 285 23.44 -4.26 -1.55
C ILE A 285 23.80 -2.97 -2.27
N ILE A 286 22.89 -2.49 -3.12
CA ILE A 286 23.14 -1.34 -4.02
C ILE A 286 22.97 0.02 -3.31
N SER A 287 22.10 0.11 -2.30
CA SER A 287 21.85 1.37 -1.58
C SER A 287 21.50 1.12 -0.11
N PRO A 288 22.48 0.68 0.72
CA PRO A 288 22.24 0.25 2.10
C PRO A 288 21.61 1.33 3.00
N LEU A 289 21.83 2.60 2.68
CA LEU A 289 21.29 3.74 3.42
C LEU A 289 19.84 4.05 3.04
N LYS A 290 19.41 3.68 1.82
CA LYS A 290 18.06 3.93 1.32
C LYS A 290 17.15 2.75 1.67
N LYS A 291 16.10 3.00 2.45
CA LYS A 291 15.07 1.98 2.75
C LYS A 291 14.13 1.77 1.56
N ILE A 292 14.54 1.06 0.52
CA ILE A 292 13.73 0.85 -0.69
C ILE A 292 12.65 -0.21 -0.45
N THR A 293 11.47 0.02 -1.05
CA THR A 293 10.29 -0.86 -1.03
C THR A 293 9.67 -0.85 -2.43
N PRO A 294 8.77 -1.79 -2.78
CA PRO A 294 8.13 -1.81 -4.11
C PRO A 294 7.44 -0.48 -4.47
N HIS A 295 6.81 0.17 -3.50
CA HIS A 295 6.18 1.49 -3.71
C HIS A 295 7.20 2.60 -4.03
N LYS A 296 8.44 2.47 -3.54
CA LYS A 296 9.53 3.38 -3.89
C LYS A 296 10.08 3.09 -5.27
N LEU A 297 10.13 1.84 -5.73
CA LEU A 297 10.47 1.51 -7.13
C LEU A 297 9.49 2.18 -8.10
N ARG A 298 8.19 2.09 -7.80
CA ARG A 298 7.16 2.84 -8.53
C ARG A 298 7.39 4.36 -8.51
N SER A 299 7.86 4.88 -7.38
CA SER A 299 8.16 6.31 -7.27
C SER A 299 9.41 6.72 -8.05
N THR A 300 10.40 5.83 -8.13
CA THR A 300 11.57 5.96 -9.01
C THR A 300 11.10 6.03 -10.47
N TYR A 301 10.28 5.08 -10.92
CA TYR A 301 9.74 5.08 -12.29
C TYR A 301 8.99 6.38 -12.61
N GLY A 302 8.07 6.81 -11.75
CA GLY A 302 7.32 8.05 -11.95
C GLY A 302 8.21 9.30 -12.00
N THR A 303 9.29 9.33 -11.21
CA THR A 303 10.27 10.41 -11.26
C THR A 303 11.03 10.39 -12.58
N ASN A 304 11.53 9.24 -13.01
CA ASN A 304 12.32 9.11 -14.23
C ASN A 304 11.47 9.46 -15.46
N LEU A 305 10.24 8.93 -15.52
CA LEU A 305 9.29 9.27 -16.59
C LEU A 305 9.01 10.79 -16.65
N TYR A 306 8.83 11.44 -15.50
CA TYR A 306 8.64 12.90 -15.46
C TYR A 306 9.89 13.66 -15.90
N LYS A 307 11.09 13.19 -15.53
CA LYS A 307 12.36 13.80 -15.94
C LYS A 307 12.57 13.75 -17.45
N GLU A 308 12.24 12.62 -18.07
CA GLU A 308 12.38 12.43 -19.52
C GLU A 308 11.31 13.18 -20.32
N THR A 309 10.08 13.24 -19.82
CA THR A 309 8.93 13.75 -20.61
C THR A 309 8.54 15.17 -20.27
N GLY A 310 8.81 15.64 -19.05
CA GLY A 310 8.29 16.91 -18.53
C GLY A 310 6.76 16.96 -18.37
N ASP A 311 6.03 15.87 -18.66
CA ASP A 311 4.57 15.83 -18.69
C ASP A 311 4.01 15.14 -17.45
N ILE A 312 3.46 15.95 -16.55
CA ILE A 312 2.86 15.44 -15.31
C ILE A 312 1.53 14.70 -15.52
N TYR A 313 0.81 15.00 -16.61
CA TYR A 313 -0.45 14.34 -16.94
C TYR A 313 -0.19 12.94 -17.49
N LEU A 314 0.80 12.80 -18.37
CA LEU A 314 1.28 11.50 -18.83
C LEU A 314 1.70 10.61 -17.64
N VAL A 315 2.50 11.15 -16.72
CA VAL A 315 2.93 10.41 -15.53
C VAL A 315 1.74 10.00 -14.66
N ALA A 316 0.74 10.88 -14.50
CA ALA A 316 -0.46 10.59 -13.73
C ALA A 316 -1.29 9.47 -14.38
N ASP A 317 -1.43 9.48 -15.70
CA ASP A 317 -2.19 8.49 -16.47
C ASP A 317 -1.54 7.11 -16.43
N VAL A 318 -0.25 7.03 -16.76
CA VAL A 318 0.55 5.78 -16.74
C VAL A 318 0.52 5.15 -15.34
N LEU A 319 0.73 5.95 -14.31
CA LEU A 319 0.65 5.46 -12.93
C LEU A 319 -0.80 5.18 -12.50
N GLY A 320 -1.81 5.76 -13.15
CA GLY A 320 -3.20 5.60 -12.73
C GLY A 320 -3.51 6.34 -11.43
N HIS A 321 -3.11 7.60 -11.36
CA HIS A 321 -3.46 8.52 -10.28
C HIS A 321 -4.76 9.25 -10.64
N SER A 322 -5.78 9.11 -9.79
CA SER A 322 -7.06 9.81 -9.97
C SER A 322 -6.98 11.33 -9.74
N ASP A 323 -5.91 11.80 -9.09
CA ASP A 323 -5.66 13.21 -8.81
C ASP A 323 -4.22 13.57 -9.15
N VAL A 324 -4.05 14.47 -10.11
CA VAL A 324 -2.76 14.98 -10.60
C VAL A 324 -1.96 15.67 -9.49
N ASN A 325 -2.60 16.23 -8.46
CA ASN A 325 -1.90 16.84 -7.34
C ASN A 325 -1.04 15.82 -6.58
N THR A 326 -1.46 14.55 -6.54
CA THR A 326 -0.65 13.46 -5.98
C THR A 326 0.63 13.31 -6.80
N THR A 327 0.51 13.23 -8.12
CA THR A 327 1.64 13.14 -9.06
C THR A 327 2.59 14.33 -8.91
N LYS A 328 2.05 15.55 -8.85
CA LYS A 328 2.84 16.78 -8.65
C LYS A 328 3.62 16.77 -7.33
N LYS A 329 2.99 16.39 -6.22
CA LYS A 329 3.63 16.32 -4.91
C LYS A 329 4.76 15.29 -4.87
N HIS A 330 4.61 14.18 -5.60
CA HIS A 330 5.52 13.05 -5.52
C HIS A 330 6.67 13.08 -6.54
N TYR A 331 6.44 13.64 -7.73
CA TYR A 331 7.39 13.55 -8.85
C TYR A 331 7.83 14.90 -9.39
N ALA A 332 6.98 15.94 -9.29
CA ALA A 332 7.34 17.30 -9.69
C ALA A 332 8.04 18.09 -8.58
N ALA A 333 8.12 17.54 -7.36
CA ALA A 333 8.97 18.05 -6.27
C ALA A 333 10.46 17.76 -6.54
N ILE A 334 10.91 18.05 -7.76
CA ILE A 334 12.32 18.16 -8.13
C ILE A 334 12.80 19.52 -7.61
N GLU A 335 12.74 19.70 -6.29
CA GLU A 335 13.31 20.92 -5.70
C GLU A 335 14.83 20.93 -5.88
N ASP A 336 15.50 19.78 -5.82
CA ASP A 336 16.96 19.75 -5.88
C ASP A 336 17.50 20.02 -7.29
N ASP A 337 17.03 19.34 -8.35
CA ASP A 337 17.56 19.64 -9.70
C ASP A 337 17.16 21.05 -10.17
N ARG A 338 15.99 21.57 -9.74
CA ARG A 338 15.58 22.95 -10.02
C ARG A 338 16.40 23.98 -9.23
N ARG A 339 16.77 23.68 -7.98
CA ARG A 339 17.75 24.46 -7.20
C ARG A 339 19.14 24.41 -7.84
N ARG A 340 19.59 23.23 -8.29
CA ARG A 340 20.86 23.06 -9.00
C ARG A 340 20.90 23.83 -10.31
N SER A 341 19.83 23.80 -11.09
CA SER A 341 19.74 24.57 -12.33
C SER A 341 19.77 26.08 -12.07
N ALA A 342 19.27 26.53 -10.92
CA ALA A 342 19.31 27.94 -10.52
C ALA A 342 20.71 28.42 -10.08
N ARG A 343 21.64 27.52 -9.74
CA ARG A 343 22.98 27.85 -9.19
C ARG A 343 23.74 28.88 -10.02
N ASN A 344 23.63 28.78 -11.34
CA ASN A 344 24.40 29.62 -12.28
C ASN A 344 23.53 30.64 -13.02
N VAL A 345 22.25 30.79 -12.66
CA VAL A 345 21.32 31.73 -13.32
C VAL A 345 21.67 33.17 -12.95
N VAL A 346 22.06 33.41 -11.69
CA VAL A 346 22.52 34.73 -11.25
C VAL A 346 24.02 34.86 -11.56
N LYS A 347 24.36 35.74 -12.50
CA LYS A 347 25.75 36.09 -12.81
C LYS A 347 26.18 37.28 -11.96
N LEU A 348 27.33 37.17 -11.30
CA LEU A 348 27.87 38.21 -10.41
C LEU A 348 28.64 39.32 -11.15
N ARG A 349 28.97 39.10 -12.43
CA ARG A 349 29.67 40.06 -13.29
C ARG A 349 29.13 39.95 -14.71
N GLU A 350 29.04 41.09 -15.40
CA GLU A 350 28.79 41.12 -16.84
C GLU A 350 29.99 40.50 -17.58
N LYS A 351 29.70 39.84 -18.71
CA LYS A 351 30.70 39.12 -19.49
C LYS A 351 31.61 40.06 -20.25
#